data_AF-A0A966D549-F1
#
_entry.id   AF-A0A966D549-F1
#
_cell.length_a   1.000
_cell.length_b   1.000
_cell.length_c   1.000
_cell.angle_alpha   90.00
_cell.angle_beta   90.00
_cell.angle_gamma   90.00
#
_symmetry.space_group_name_H-M   'P 1'
#
loop_
_entity.id
_entity.type
_entity.pdbx_description
1 polymer ?
#
loop_
_entity_poly.entity_id
_entity_poly.type
_entity_poly.pdbx_seq_one_letter_code
_entity_poly.pdbx_strand_id
1 'polypeptide(L)'
;MKKIALIAAAVILASLVLASGAFAEKKPEFTLKLGHLANTEHTWHKGSLKFAELVDQKTDGRVKVQVFPNEQLGKEMEVIGNIQSGIVDMLITGESMMNWAPLCGLIAVPYMIRDSDHMEKIVEGEVGQAIEKEVIEKVRLRPVAWFERGARNLTSNREIRKPEDLNGLKVRVPNVPLFVATWEALGAKPTPMAFSEVFTSLQQGIIDGQENPYDLIKSASFFEVQKFVNKT
;
A
#
# COMPACT_ATOMS: atom_id res chain seq x y z
N MET A 1 -65.94 -4.59 27.78
CA MET A 1 -65.50 -4.69 26.36
C MET A 1 -64.87 -3.39 25.83
N LYS A 2 -65.50 -2.21 25.96
CA LYS A 2 -64.95 -0.94 25.45
C LYS A 2 -63.56 -0.54 26.02
N LYS A 3 -63.29 -0.78 27.31
CA LYS A 3 -61.99 -0.49 27.95
C LYS A 3 -60.84 -1.38 27.46
N ILE A 4 -61.13 -2.64 27.09
CA ILE A 4 -60.13 -3.60 26.58
C ILE A 4 -59.75 -3.24 25.13
N ALA A 5 -60.73 -2.79 24.34
CA ALA A 5 -60.49 -2.30 22.97
C ALA A 5 -59.64 -1.03 22.92
N LEU A 6 -59.80 -0.11 23.89
CA LEU A 6 -59.00 1.12 23.99
C LEU A 6 -57.54 0.85 24.40
N ILE A 7 -57.30 -0.14 25.28
CA ILE A 7 -55.94 -0.53 25.68
C ILE A 7 -55.23 -1.26 24.52
N ALA A 8 -55.94 -2.12 23.79
CA ALA A 8 -55.40 -2.80 22.61
C ALA A 8 -55.03 -1.81 21.48
N ALA A 9 -55.86 -0.79 21.23
CA ALA A 9 -55.57 0.25 20.25
C ALA A 9 -54.36 1.12 20.63
N ALA A 10 -54.19 1.44 21.92
CA ALA A 10 -53.04 2.21 22.40
C ALA A 10 -51.72 1.43 22.31
N VAL A 11 -51.73 0.11 22.54
CA VAL A 11 -50.56 -0.76 22.40
C VAL A 11 -50.15 -0.94 20.93
N ILE A 12 -51.12 -1.02 20.01
CA ILE A 12 -50.85 -1.07 18.56
C ILE A 12 -50.28 0.28 18.06
N LEU A 13 -50.79 1.40 18.55
CA LEU A 13 -50.25 2.72 18.17
C LEU A 13 -48.84 2.96 18.72
N ALA A 14 -48.54 2.50 19.94
CA ALA A 14 -47.19 2.59 20.53
C ALA A 14 -46.16 1.69 19.82
N SER A 15 -46.58 0.54 19.28
CA SER A 15 -45.69 -0.35 18.51
C SER A 15 -45.44 0.14 17.08
N LEU A 16 -46.35 0.92 16.47
CA LEU A 16 -46.09 1.59 15.18
C LEU A 16 -45.14 2.80 15.30
N VAL A 17 -45.12 3.49 16.45
CA VAL A 17 -44.17 4.61 16.70
C VAL A 17 -42.76 4.10 17.00
N LEU A 18 -42.62 2.90 17.57
CA LEU A 18 -41.30 2.27 17.78
C LEU A 18 -40.72 1.63 16.50
N ALA A 19 -41.54 1.31 15.50
CA ALA A 19 -41.09 0.77 14.22
C ALA A 19 -40.61 1.84 13.23
N SER A 20 -40.92 3.12 13.46
CA SER A 20 -40.48 4.25 12.61
C SER A 20 -39.13 4.83 13.02
N GLY A 21 -38.55 4.36 14.13
CA GLY A 21 -37.20 4.69 14.60
C GLY A 21 -36.12 3.73 14.10
N ALA A 22 -36.41 2.89 13.10
CA ALA A 22 -35.34 2.24 12.35
C ALA A 22 -34.52 3.36 11.70
N PHE A 23 -33.40 3.72 12.32
CA PHE A 23 -32.34 4.49 11.68
C PHE A 23 -32.05 3.76 10.37
N ALA A 24 -32.60 4.26 9.27
CA ALA A 24 -32.30 3.75 7.96
C ALA A 24 -30.79 3.93 7.81
N GLU A 25 -30.04 2.84 7.88
CA GLU A 25 -28.61 2.86 7.72
C GLU A 25 -28.36 3.47 6.34
N LYS A 26 -27.86 4.71 6.34
CA LYS A 26 -27.75 5.52 5.14
C LYS A 26 -26.76 4.82 4.22
N LYS A 27 -27.26 4.14 3.19
CA LYS A 27 -26.39 3.43 2.24
C LYS A 27 -25.42 4.46 1.62
N PRO A 28 -24.13 4.14 1.54
CA PRO A 28 -23.16 5.08 0.99
C PRO A 28 -23.46 5.34 -0.49
N GLU A 29 -23.25 6.58 -0.92
CA GLU A 29 -23.33 6.98 -2.33
C GLU A 29 -22.15 6.38 -3.12
N PHE A 30 -20.98 6.31 -2.49
CA PHE A 30 -19.75 5.75 -3.06
C PHE A 30 -19.07 4.80 -2.08
N THR A 31 -18.55 3.69 -2.59
CA THR A 31 -17.68 2.77 -1.85
C THR A 31 -16.38 2.60 -2.61
N LEU A 32 -15.31 3.21 -2.11
CA LEU A 32 -13.98 3.17 -2.70
C LEU A 32 -13.21 1.95 -2.19
N LYS A 33 -12.56 1.20 -3.07
CA LYS A 33 -11.69 0.07 -2.72
C LYS A 33 -10.23 0.53 -2.72
N LEU A 34 -9.57 0.40 -1.56
CA LEU A 34 -8.16 0.75 -1.36
C LEU A 34 -7.33 -0.51 -1.14
N GLY A 35 -6.44 -0.83 -2.09
CA GLY A 35 -5.53 -1.97 -2.01
C GLY A 35 -4.12 -1.60 -1.52
N HIS A 36 -3.49 -2.46 -0.72
CA HIS A 36 -2.06 -2.35 -0.43
C HIS A 36 -1.41 -3.71 -0.16
N LEU A 37 -0.08 -3.77 -0.28
CA LEU A 37 0.68 -5.02 -0.14
C LEU A 37 0.96 -5.45 1.31
N ALA A 38 0.93 -4.51 2.25
CA ALA A 38 1.30 -4.80 3.64
C ALA A 38 0.21 -5.54 4.42
N ASN A 39 0.57 -6.15 5.54
CA ASN A 39 -0.35 -6.82 6.46
C ASN A 39 -1.12 -5.83 7.35
N THR A 40 -2.01 -6.34 8.20
CA THR A 40 -2.90 -5.52 9.04
C THR A 40 -2.18 -4.79 10.18
N GLU A 41 -0.98 -5.25 10.57
CA GLU A 41 -0.21 -4.61 11.64
C GLU A 41 0.68 -3.47 11.15
N HIS A 42 0.89 -3.38 9.85
CA HIS A 42 1.72 -2.36 9.22
C HIS A 42 1.12 -0.96 9.32
N THR A 43 1.97 0.07 9.36
CA THR A 43 1.56 1.48 9.46
C THR A 43 0.67 1.91 8.30
N TRP A 44 0.95 1.43 7.09
CA TRP A 44 0.10 1.66 5.90
C TRP A 44 -1.34 1.18 6.09
N HIS A 45 -1.55 0.01 6.72
CA HIS A 45 -2.91 -0.47 6.97
C HIS A 45 -3.61 0.41 8.00
N LYS A 46 -2.93 0.71 9.11
CA LYS A 46 -3.45 1.59 10.18
C LYS A 46 -3.78 2.99 9.65
N GLY A 47 -2.92 3.54 8.80
CA GLY A 47 -3.14 4.81 8.11
C GLY A 47 -4.32 4.75 7.15
N SER A 48 -4.48 3.65 6.40
CA SER A 48 -5.61 3.45 5.48
C SER A 48 -6.95 3.33 6.23
N LEU A 49 -6.96 2.63 7.38
CA LEU A 49 -8.14 2.58 8.25
C LEU A 49 -8.49 3.96 8.81
N LYS A 50 -7.47 4.74 9.22
CA LYS A 50 -7.71 6.11 9.69
C LYS A 50 -8.23 7.01 8.58
N PHE A 51 -7.70 6.88 7.37
CA PHE A 51 -8.21 7.56 6.18
C PHE A 51 -9.67 7.20 5.92
N ALA A 52 -10.03 5.91 5.97
CA ALA A 52 -11.40 5.45 5.81
C ALA A 52 -12.36 6.06 6.85
N GLU A 53 -11.95 6.08 8.13
CA GLU A 53 -12.70 6.72 9.21
C GLU A 53 -12.92 8.23 8.95
N LEU A 54 -11.88 8.94 8.55
CA LEU A 54 -11.95 10.38 8.30
C LEU A 54 -12.79 10.72 7.07
N VAL A 55 -12.74 9.91 6.02
CA VAL A 55 -13.60 10.08 4.83
C VAL A 55 -15.06 9.87 5.21
N ASP A 56 -15.36 8.83 5.99
CA ASP A 56 -16.71 8.57 6.47
C ASP A 56 -17.28 9.76 7.27
N GLN A 57 -16.51 10.25 8.24
CA GLN A 57 -16.88 11.38 9.09
C GLN A 57 -17.05 12.68 8.29
N LYS A 58 -16.10 12.99 7.40
CA LYS A 58 -16.11 14.26 6.63
C LYS A 58 -17.14 14.27 5.50
N THR A 59 -17.72 13.12 5.17
CA THR A 59 -18.73 13.00 4.11
C THR A 59 -20.11 12.67 4.64
N ASP A 60 -20.31 12.67 5.96
CA ASP A 60 -21.56 12.25 6.63
C ASP A 60 -22.07 10.89 6.12
N GLY A 61 -21.14 9.94 5.98
CA GLY A 61 -21.40 8.59 5.50
C GLY A 61 -21.64 8.44 4.00
N ARG A 62 -21.54 9.52 3.20
CA ARG A 62 -21.76 9.43 1.74
C ARG A 62 -20.66 8.64 1.04
N VAL A 63 -19.43 8.68 1.54
CA VAL A 63 -18.30 7.92 0.98
C VAL A 63 -17.75 6.97 2.04
N LYS A 64 -17.68 5.68 1.68
CA LYS A 64 -17.00 4.65 2.47
C LYS A 64 -15.74 4.21 1.74
N VAL A 65 -14.69 3.89 2.50
CA VAL A 65 -13.46 3.29 1.97
C VAL A 65 -13.32 1.89 2.55
N GLN A 66 -13.21 0.89 1.69
CA GLN A 66 -12.93 -0.49 2.04
C GLN A 66 -11.43 -0.76 1.82
N VAL A 67 -10.74 -1.17 2.87
CA VAL A 67 -9.28 -1.39 2.85
C VAL A 67 -8.99 -2.88 2.66
N PHE A 68 -8.16 -3.21 1.68
CA PHE A 68 -7.80 -4.56 1.28
C PHE A 68 -6.27 -4.76 1.40
N PRO A 69 -5.79 -5.32 2.53
CA PRO A 69 -4.37 -5.57 2.76
C PRO A 69 -3.84 -6.77 1.96
N ASN A 70 -2.54 -7.08 2.09
CA ASN A 70 -1.91 -8.29 1.56
C ASN A 70 -2.13 -8.54 0.05
N GLU A 71 -2.17 -7.48 -0.78
CA GLU A 71 -2.45 -7.60 -2.22
C GLU A 71 -3.79 -8.30 -2.55
N GLN A 72 -4.80 -8.22 -1.66
CA GLN A 72 -6.11 -8.84 -1.86
C GLN A 72 -6.88 -8.35 -3.10
N LEU A 73 -6.57 -7.14 -3.59
CA LEU A 73 -7.13 -6.59 -4.85
C LEU A 73 -6.29 -6.89 -6.09
N GLY A 74 -5.22 -7.68 -5.94
CA GLY A 74 -4.23 -7.94 -6.99
C GLY A 74 -2.87 -7.35 -6.66
N LYS A 75 -1.91 -7.67 -7.52
CA LYS A 75 -0.51 -7.20 -7.40
C LYS A 75 -0.42 -5.73 -7.77
N GLU A 76 0.56 -5.00 -7.21
CA GLU A 76 0.68 -3.54 -7.40
C GLU A 76 0.48 -3.07 -8.86
N MET A 77 1.20 -3.66 -9.82
CA MET A 77 1.12 -3.26 -11.24
C MET A 77 -0.25 -3.54 -11.87
N GLU A 78 -0.92 -4.61 -11.45
CA GLU A 78 -2.28 -4.95 -11.88
C GLU A 78 -3.29 -3.97 -11.29
N VAL A 79 -3.15 -3.60 -10.01
CA VAL A 79 -4.03 -2.64 -9.35
C VAL A 79 -3.93 -1.25 -9.99
N ILE A 80 -2.74 -0.81 -10.40
CA ILE A 80 -2.58 0.43 -11.19
C ILE A 80 -3.44 0.36 -12.46
N GLY A 81 -3.36 -0.74 -13.23
CA GLY A 81 -4.18 -0.94 -14.42
C GLY A 81 -5.69 -1.03 -14.14
N ASN A 82 -6.07 -1.64 -13.01
CA ASN A 82 -7.46 -1.72 -12.57
C ASN A 82 -8.03 -0.36 -12.18
N ILE A 83 -7.21 0.54 -11.62
CA ILE A 83 -7.62 1.93 -11.35
C ILE A 83 -7.83 2.69 -12.65
N GLN A 84 -6.91 2.55 -13.61
CA GLN A 84 -7.05 3.15 -14.94
C GLN A 84 -8.32 2.68 -15.67
N SER A 85 -8.79 1.47 -15.36
CA SER A 85 -9.99 0.85 -15.94
C SER A 85 -11.26 1.06 -15.11
N GLY A 86 -11.18 1.71 -13.94
CA GLY A 86 -12.32 1.98 -13.05
C GLY A 86 -12.84 0.77 -12.24
N ILE A 87 -12.02 -0.27 -12.03
CA ILE A 87 -12.38 -1.49 -11.28
C ILE A 87 -12.04 -1.37 -9.79
N VAL A 88 -10.91 -0.74 -9.50
CA VAL A 88 -10.40 -0.40 -8.16
C VAL A 88 -10.23 1.11 -8.09
N ASP A 89 -10.33 1.70 -6.91
CA ASP A 89 -10.35 3.16 -6.77
C ASP A 89 -9.02 3.72 -6.27
N MET A 90 -8.34 2.99 -5.37
CA MET A 90 -7.18 3.49 -4.65
C MET A 90 -6.14 2.41 -4.40
N LEU A 91 -4.88 2.82 -4.31
CA LEU A 91 -3.79 1.97 -3.85
C LEU A 91 -2.71 2.77 -3.10
N ILE A 92 -1.81 2.06 -2.41
CA ILE A 92 -0.52 2.63 -1.97
C ILE A 92 0.56 2.15 -2.94
N THR A 93 1.21 3.08 -3.62
CA THR A 93 2.28 2.85 -4.61
C THR A 93 3.31 3.98 -4.55
N GLY A 94 4.42 3.84 -5.26
CA GLY A 94 5.51 4.82 -5.28
C GLY A 94 6.36 4.69 -6.52
N GLU A 95 7.61 4.27 -6.35
CA GLU A 95 8.62 4.20 -7.40
C GLU A 95 8.27 3.25 -8.56
N SER A 96 7.44 2.22 -8.33
CA SER A 96 6.94 1.31 -9.37
C SER A 96 6.18 2.05 -10.48
N MET A 97 5.62 3.23 -10.20
CA MET A 97 4.98 4.07 -11.21
C MET A 97 5.94 4.59 -12.29
N MET A 98 7.27 4.47 -12.10
CA MET A 98 8.27 4.89 -13.09
C MET A 98 8.17 4.15 -14.43
N ASN A 99 7.47 3.02 -14.48
CA ASN A 99 7.14 2.32 -15.72
C ASN A 99 6.23 3.15 -16.66
N TRP A 100 5.54 4.17 -16.14
CA TRP A 100 4.73 5.12 -16.91
C TRP A 100 5.21 6.57 -16.75
N ALA A 101 5.61 6.96 -15.53
CA ALA A 101 6.03 8.30 -15.16
C ALA A 101 7.46 8.30 -14.61
N PRO A 102 8.50 8.42 -15.46
CA PRO A 102 9.90 8.27 -15.06
C PRO A 102 10.35 9.09 -13.84
N LEU A 103 9.77 10.27 -13.58
CA LEU A 103 10.10 11.10 -12.43
C LEU A 103 9.76 10.42 -11.10
N CYS A 104 8.83 9.46 -11.07
CA CYS A 104 8.55 8.65 -9.88
C CYS A 104 9.77 7.85 -9.39
N GLY A 105 10.78 7.63 -10.24
CA GLY A 105 12.03 7.01 -9.80
C GLY A 105 12.82 7.88 -8.81
N LEU A 106 12.61 9.21 -8.82
CA LEU A 106 13.37 10.15 -8.00
C LEU A 106 13.14 9.94 -6.50
N ILE A 107 11.96 9.51 -6.06
CA ILE A 107 11.69 9.27 -4.63
C ILE A 107 12.39 8.03 -4.06
N ALA A 108 13.10 7.27 -4.90
CA ALA A 108 13.74 6.02 -4.51
C ALA A 108 15.16 5.85 -5.04
N VAL A 109 15.82 6.92 -5.51
CA VAL A 109 17.21 6.82 -5.98
C VAL A 109 18.12 6.35 -4.83
N PRO A 110 18.82 5.21 -5.00
CA PRO A 110 19.69 4.67 -3.96
C PRO A 110 20.72 5.72 -3.48
N TYR A 111 20.83 5.88 -2.16
CA TYR A 111 21.72 6.84 -1.47
C TYR A 111 21.45 8.34 -1.72
N MET A 112 20.42 8.72 -2.48
CA MET A 112 20.14 10.14 -2.76
C MET A 112 19.50 10.85 -1.56
N ILE A 113 18.61 10.17 -0.85
CA ILE A 113 17.83 10.73 0.25
C ILE A 113 18.59 10.47 1.56
N ARG A 114 18.82 11.53 2.33
CA ARG A 114 19.73 11.50 3.50
C ARG A 114 18.98 11.20 4.79
N ASP A 115 17.80 11.78 4.92
CA ASP A 115 16.98 11.81 6.12
C ASP A 115 15.54 12.23 5.77
N SER A 116 14.67 12.19 6.77
CA SER A 116 13.25 12.58 6.68
C SER A 116 13.07 14.01 6.21
N ASP A 117 13.85 14.95 6.74
CA ASP A 117 13.79 16.37 6.37
C ASP A 117 14.14 16.59 4.88
N HIS A 118 15.10 15.82 4.34
CA HIS A 118 15.42 15.85 2.92
C HIS A 118 14.28 15.28 2.07
N MET A 119 13.65 14.18 2.51
CA MET A 119 12.50 13.59 1.84
C MET A 119 11.32 14.57 1.78
N GLU A 120 10.97 15.19 2.91
CA GLU A 120 9.89 16.16 3.00
C GLU A 120 10.11 17.33 2.02
N LYS A 121 11.32 17.90 1.97
CA LYS A 121 11.66 18.95 1.00
C LYS A 121 11.53 18.51 -0.46
N ILE A 122 11.81 17.25 -0.77
CA ILE A 122 11.62 16.72 -2.13
C ILE A 122 10.14 16.63 -2.47
N VAL A 123 9.35 16.00 -1.58
CA VAL A 123 7.93 15.71 -1.80
C VAL A 123 7.06 16.97 -1.77
N GLU A 124 7.39 17.95 -0.92
CA GLU A 124 6.65 19.21 -0.82
C GLU A 124 7.16 20.30 -1.77
N GLY A 125 8.36 20.11 -2.34
CA GLY A 125 9.00 21.06 -3.25
C GLY A 125 8.61 20.89 -4.73
N GLU A 126 9.36 21.57 -5.59
CA GLU A 126 9.16 21.56 -7.05
C GLU A 126 9.28 20.15 -7.65
N VAL A 127 10.13 19.29 -7.08
CA VAL A 127 10.30 17.90 -7.54
C VAL A 127 9.02 17.10 -7.29
N GLY A 128 8.44 17.18 -6.09
CA GLY A 128 7.18 16.51 -5.76
C GLY A 128 6.03 16.99 -6.63
N GLN A 129 5.93 18.29 -6.90
CA GLN A 129 4.93 18.85 -7.81
C GLN A 129 5.10 18.35 -9.25
N ALA A 130 6.34 18.24 -9.73
CA ALA A 130 6.63 17.68 -11.05
C ALA A 130 6.27 16.19 -11.14
N ILE A 131 6.54 15.43 -10.08
CA ILE A 131 6.13 14.02 -9.97
C ILE A 131 4.60 13.91 -9.98
N GLU A 132 3.89 14.69 -9.16
CA GLU A 132 2.42 14.64 -9.09
C GLU A 132 1.80 14.91 -10.47
N LYS A 133 2.29 15.94 -11.16
CA LYS A 133 1.84 16.27 -12.51
C LYS A 133 2.06 15.10 -13.49
N GLU A 134 3.25 14.50 -13.48
CA GLU A 134 3.55 13.39 -14.38
C GLU A 134 2.72 12.13 -14.05
N VAL A 135 2.46 11.86 -12.76
CA VAL A 135 1.59 10.75 -12.33
C VAL A 135 0.17 10.95 -12.88
N ILE A 136 -0.39 12.15 -12.77
CA ILE A 136 -1.72 12.47 -13.29
C ILE A 136 -1.77 12.32 -14.81
N GLU A 137 -0.76 12.85 -15.53
CA GLU A 137 -0.74 12.86 -16.99
C GLU A 137 -0.48 11.47 -17.60
N LYS A 138 0.46 10.70 -17.03
CA LYS A 138 0.96 9.45 -17.64
C LYS A 138 0.42 8.19 -16.98
N VAL A 139 0.27 8.19 -15.66
CA VAL A 139 -0.26 7.03 -14.91
C VAL A 139 -1.78 7.11 -14.80
N ARG A 140 -2.38 8.30 -14.92
CA ARG A 140 -3.81 8.58 -14.70
C ARG A 140 -4.29 8.27 -13.29
N LEU A 141 -3.39 8.43 -12.32
CA LEU A 141 -3.67 8.37 -10.89
C LEU A 141 -3.50 9.76 -10.28
N ARG A 142 -4.12 10.01 -9.12
CA ARG A 142 -3.92 11.24 -8.36
C ARG A 142 -3.28 10.90 -7.01
N PRO A 143 -2.04 11.33 -6.75
CA PRO A 143 -1.49 11.33 -5.40
C PRO A 143 -2.37 12.16 -4.47
N VAL A 144 -2.74 11.61 -3.31
CA VAL A 144 -3.58 12.29 -2.30
C VAL A 144 -2.89 12.44 -0.95
N ALA A 145 -1.85 11.66 -0.72
CA ALA A 145 -1.03 11.66 0.49
C ALA A 145 0.31 10.96 0.18
N TRP A 146 1.28 11.15 1.07
CA TRP A 146 2.54 10.42 1.06
C TRP A 146 2.76 9.76 2.42
N PHE A 147 3.42 8.61 2.41
CA PHE A 147 3.89 7.95 3.62
C PHE A 147 5.40 7.87 3.58
N GLU A 148 6.05 8.41 4.61
CA GLU A 148 7.47 8.18 4.79
C GLU A 148 7.74 6.67 4.97
N ARG A 149 8.86 6.21 4.40
CA ARG A 149 9.33 4.84 4.51
C ARG A 149 10.72 4.86 5.14
N GLY A 150 11.02 3.83 5.93
CA GLY A 150 12.40 3.62 6.40
C GLY A 150 13.35 3.28 5.25
N ALA A 151 14.65 3.36 5.52
CA ALA A 151 15.69 2.92 4.59
C ALA A 151 15.50 1.44 4.19
N ARG A 152 15.77 1.14 2.92
CA ARG A 152 15.70 -0.22 2.38
C ARG A 152 17.00 -0.95 2.71
N ASN A 153 16.89 -2.19 3.20
CA ASN A 153 18.02 -3.01 3.59
C ASN A 153 17.97 -4.34 2.84
N LEU A 154 19.12 -4.84 2.39
CA LEU A 154 19.23 -6.17 1.79
C LEU A 154 19.07 -7.25 2.86
N THR A 155 18.22 -8.23 2.64
CA THR A 155 18.20 -9.49 3.39
C THR A 155 18.81 -10.61 2.58
N SER A 156 19.42 -11.57 3.27
CA SER A 156 20.07 -12.72 2.64
C SER A 156 20.24 -13.89 3.62
N ASN A 157 20.61 -15.06 3.10
CA ASN A 157 20.98 -16.24 3.89
C ASN A 157 22.50 -16.45 4.04
N ARG A 158 23.30 -15.59 3.39
CA ARG A 158 24.73 -15.41 3.63
C ARG A 158 25.01 -13.95 3.97
N GLU A 159 26.08 -13.71 4.72
CA GLU A 159 26.49 -12.36 5.07
C GLU A 159 27.00 -11.59 3.83
N ILE A 160 26.58 -10.33 3.68
CA ILE A 160 27.00 -9.41 2.61
C ILE A 160 27.51 -8.14 3.29
N ARG A 161 28.81 -7.87 3.23
CA ARG A 161 29.45 -6.70 3.88
C ARG A 161 29.92 -5.64 2.90
N LYS A 162 30.14 -6.03 1.65
CA LYS A 162 30.61 -5.16 0.56
C LYS A 162 30.04 -5.63 -0.78
N PRO A 163 30.00 -4.77 -1.82
CA PRO A 163 29.43 -5.12 -3.12
C PRO A 163 30.02 -6.40 -3.73
N GLU A 164 31.31 -6.68 -3.56
CA GLU A 164 31.95 -7.88 -4.11
C GLU A 164 31.37 -9.18 -3.51
N ASP A 165 30.82 -9.12 -2.30
CA ASP A 165 30.17 -10.27 -1.69
C ASP A 165 28.87 -10.64 -2.42
N LEU A 166 28.27 -9.71 -3.18
CA LEU A 166 27.07 -10.00 -3.97
C LEU A 166 27.31 -11.11 -4.99
N ASN A 167 28.45 -11.17 -5.67
CA ASN A 167 28.90 -12.31 -6.48
C ASN A 167 27.77 -13.09 -7.20
N GLY A 168 26.91 -12.40 -7.96
CA GLY A 168 25.79 -13.01 -8.68
C GLY A 168 24.59 -13.47 -7.84
N LEU A 169 24.42 -12.96 -6.62
CA LEU A 169 23.29 -13.23 -5.72
C LEU A 169 21.97 -12.98 -6.45
N LYS A 170 21.07 -13.97 -6.45
CA LYS A 170 19.73 -13.79 -7.04
C LYS A 170 18.89 -12.95 -6.10
N VAL A 171 18.68 -11.68 -6.43
CA VAL A 171 17.98 -10.72 -5.57
C VAL A 171 16.62 -10.41 -6.18
N ARG A 172 15.54 -10.54 -5.41
CA ARG A 172 14.27 -9.96 -5.84
C ARG A 172 14.29 -8.45 -5.64
N VAL A 173 13.82 -7.75 -6.66
CA VAL A 173 13.45 -6.32 -6.59
C VAL A 173 11.96 -6.16 -6.94
N PRO A 174 11.28 -5.08 -6.51
CA PRO A 174 9.97 -4.73 -7.07
C PRO A 174 10.07 -4.38 -8.57
N ASN A 175 8.94 -4.12 -9.22
CA ASN A 175 8.86 -3.76 -10.64
C ASN A 175 9.39 -2.33 -10.90
N VAL A 176 10.67 -2.11 -10.62
CA VAL A 176 11.33 -0.81 -10.61
C VAL A 176 12.61 -0.93 -11.44
N PRO A 177 12.61 -0.48 -12.71
CA PRO A 177 13.79 -0.55 -13.58
C PRO A 177 15.06 0.04 -12.96
N LEU A 178 14.93 1.12 -12.18
CA LEU A 178 16.05 1.73 -11.46
C LEU A 178 16.71 0.76 -10.46
N PHE A 179 15.93 -0.07 -9.78
CA PHE A 179 16.48 -1.06 -8.84
C PHE A 179 17.13 -2.23 -9.56
N VAL A 180 16.54 -2.69 -10.68
CA VAL A 180 17.18 -3.69 -11.54
C VAL A 180 18.57 -3.20 -11.96
N ALA A 181 18.66 -2.01 -12.54
CA ALA A 181 19.92 -1.44 -12.98
C ALA A 181 20.93 -1.28 -11.82
N THR A 182 20.46 -0.82 -10.66
CA THR A 182 21.33 -0.63 -9.49
C THR A 182 21.91 -1.95 -9.01
N TRP A 183 21.09 -2.97 -8.79
CA TRP A 183 21.55 -4.25 -8.25
C TRP A 183 22.41 -5.02 -9.25
N GLU A 184 22.13 -4.90 -10.55
CA GLU A 184 22.97 -5.45 -11.62
C GLU A 184 24.34 -4.76 -11.64
N ALA A 185 24.38 -3.43 -11.56
CA ALA A 185 25.63 -2.67 -11.49
C ALA A 185 26.48 -3.00 -10.25
N LEU A 186 25.84 -3.37 -9.14
CA LEU A 186 26.52 -3.82 -7.92
C LEU A 186 26.98 -5.28 -7.98
N GLY A 187 26.66 -6.03 -9.05
CA GLY A 187 27.11 -7.40 -9.26
C GLY A 187 26.14 -8.50 -8.76
N ALA A 188 24.89 -8.16 -8.46
CA ALA A 188 23.82 -9.13 -8.20
C ALA A 188 23.11 -9.55 -9.49
N LYS A 189 22.15 -10.48 -9.37
CA LYS A 189 21.24 -10.91 -10.45
C LYS A 189 19.80 -10.57 -10.05
N PRO A 190 19.33 -9.33 -10.34
CA PRO A 190 18.01 -8.89 -9.92
C PRO A 190 16.88 -9.51 -10.75
N THR A 191 15.81 -9.94 -10.09
CA THR A 191 14.57 -10.41 -10.74
C THR A 191 13.38 -9.59 -10.23
N PRO A 192 12.68 -8.84 -11.09
CA PRO A 192 11.43 -8.17 -10.74
C PRO A 192 10.33 -9.16 -10.39
N MET A 193 9.61 -8.91 -9.30
CA MET A 193 8.52 -9.79 -8.84
C MET A 193 7.55 -9.01 -7.94
N ALA A 194 6.27 -9.42 -7.89
CA ALA A 194 5.31 -8.86 -6.94
C ALA A 194 5.67 -9.20 -5.48
N PHE A 195 5.18 -8.39 -4.53
CA PHE A 195 5.57 -8.53 -3.12
C PHE A 195 5.03 -9.81 -2.48
N SER A 196 3.80 -10.21 -2.80
CA SER A 196 3.18 -11.44 -2.30
C SER A 196 3.89 -12.73 -2.70
N GLU A 197 4.71 -12.71 -3.76
CA GLU A 197 5.42 -13.89 -4.27
C GLU A 197 6.79 -14.10 -3.59
N VAL A 198 7.30 -13.09 -2.87
CA VAL A 198 8.68 -13.05 -2.39
C VAL A 198 8.95 -14.11 -1.33
N PHE A 199 8.05 -14.26 -0.36
CA PHE A 199 8.24 -15.22 0.74
C PHE A 199 8.44 -16.63 0.20
N THR A 200 7.51 -17.09 -0.64
CA THR A 200 7.55 -18.42 -1.27
C THR A 200 8.78 -18.58 -2.15
N SER A 201 9.16 -17.54 -2.89
CA SER A 201 10.35 -17.59 -3.76
C SER A 201 11.66 -17.68 -2.98
N LEU A 202 11.76 -17.04 -1.80
CA LEU A 202 12.87 -17.21 -0.86
C LEU A 202 12.86 -18.61 -0.25
N GLN A 203 11.70 -19.08 0.20
CA GLN A 203 11.53 -20.40 0.82
C GLN A 203 11.93 -21.54 -0.14
N GLN A 204 11.60 -21.39 -1.42
CA GLN A 204 11.92 -22.36 -2.47
C GLN A 204 13.34 -22.20 -3.06
N GLY A 205 14.08 -21.16 -2.65
CA GLY A 205 15.44 -20.90 -3.17
C GLY A 205 15.49 -20.43 -4.62
N ILE A 206 14.37 -19.94 -5.17
CA ILE A 206 14.33 -19.31 -6.50
C ILE A 206 15.21 -18.05 -6.47
N ILE A 207 15.04 -17.24 -5.42
CA ILE A 207 15.84 -16.07 -5.09
C ILE A 207 16.56 -16.31 -3.76
N ASP A 208 17.73 -15.69 -3.61
CA ASP A 208 18.60 -15.85 -2.44
C ASP A 208 18.44 -14.71 -1.43
N GLY A 209 17.90 -13.58 -1.88
CA GLY A 209 17.69 -12.37 -1.09
C GLY A 209 16.64 -11.44 -1.68
N GLN A 210 16.30 -10.41 -0.92
CA GLN A 210 15.43 -9.31 -1.32
C GLN A 210 15.83 -8.05 -0.56
N GLU A 211 15.30 -6.89 -0.94
CA GLU A 211 15.55 -5.65 -0.22
C GLU A 211 14.25 -4.94 0.15
N ASN A 212 14.16 -4.45 1.39
CA ASN A 212 13.00 -3.68 1.89
C ASN A 212 13.32 -2.98 3.22
N PRO A 213 12.49 -2.01 3.65
CA PRO A 213 12.58 -1.48 5.00
C PRO A 213 12.12 -2.50 6.04
N TYR A 214 12.50 -2.27 7.30
CA TYR A 214 12.26 -3.20 8.40
C TYR A 214 10.78 -3.54 8.62
N ASP A 215 9.90 -2.57 8.42
CA ASP A 215 8.45 -2.73 8.59
C ASP A 215 7.85 -3.69 7.56
N LEU A 216 8.28 -3.64 6.30
CA LEU A 216 7.88 -4.59 5.25
C LEU A 216 8.54 -5.96 5.42
N ILE A 217 9.80 -6.02 5.87
CA ILE A 217 10.46 -7.29 6.24
C ILE A 217 9.65 -8.00 7.33
N LYS A 218 9.20 -7.26 8.35
CA LYS A 218 8.35 -7.78 9.42
C LYS A 218 6.95 -8.12 8.92
N SER A 219 6.36 -7.27 8.07
CA SER A 219 5.00 -7.44 7.54
C SER A 219 4.84 -8.76 6.77
N ALA A 220 5.85 -9.15 6.00
CA ALA A 220 5.83 -10.36 5.17
C ALA A 220 6.57 -11.54 5.80
N SER A 221 6.92 -11.44 7.09
CA SER A 221 7.65 -12.50 7.81
C SER A 221 8.94 -12.96 7.13
N PHE A 222 9.65 -12.09 6.39
CA PHE A 222 10.87 -12.50 5.67
C PHE A 222 11.98 -12.99 6.61
N PHE A 223 11.95 -12.61 7.89
CA PHE A 223 12.86 -13.12 8.92
C PHE A 223 12.74 -14.64 9.16
N GLU A 224 11.66 -15.30 8.74
CA GLU A 224 11.52 -16.76 8.81
C GLU A 224 12.34 -17.47 7.72
N VAL A 225 12.64 -16.78 6.62
CA VAL A 225 13.30 -17.32 5.43
C VAL A 225 14.62 -16.62 5.09
N GLN A 226 15.06 -15.67 5.93
CA GLN A 226 16.26 -14.87 5.76
C GLN A 226 17.01 -14.72 7.08
N LYS A 227 18.29 -15.08 7.09
CA LYS A 227 19.14 -15.07 8.30
C LYS A 227 19.75 -13.70 8.62
N PHE A 228 19.99 -12.87 7.60
CA PHE A 228 20.70 -11.61 7.75
C PHE A 228 19.87 -10.44 7.25
N VAL A 229 20.01 -9.30 7.93
CA VAL A 229 19.66 -7.99 7.41
C VAL A 229 20.95 -7.18 7.32
N ASN A 230 21.39 -6.92 6.09
CA ASN A 230 22.59 -6.16 5.79
C ASN A 230 22.19 -4.68 5.68
N LYS A 231 22.77 -3.83 6.53
CA LYS A 231 22.52 -2.39 6.50
C LYS A 231 23.24 -1.80 5.30
N THR A 232 22.51 -1.70 4.19
CA THR A 232 22.95 -1.13 2.92
C THR A 232 22.73 0.36 2.90
#